data_AF-A0A3D5E8A6-F1
#
_entry.id   AF-A0A3D5E8A6-F1
#
_cell.length_a   1.000
_cell.length_b   1.000
_cell.length_c   1.000
_cell.angle_alpha   90.00
_cell.angle_beta   90.00
_cell.angle_gamma   90.00
#
_symmetry.space_group_name_H-M   'P 1'
#
loop_
_entity.id
_entity.type
_entity.pdbx_description
1 polymer ?
#
loop_
_entity_poly.entity_id
_entity_poly.type
_entity_poly.pdbx_seq_one_letter_code
_entity_poly.pdbx_strand_id
1 'polypeptide(L)'
;MLIALLLAFAVVVAVFTLMLKWGVNLIGAILGRTVSDRHHAAEHILNTGTMPDSWTAPFDSKMDAVEADHQLAADERSQRLAKLEADAKRHSLRRIDGLLRYFARAPVFADDHAREVLMNGLREARASWAQTGSQ
;
A
#
# COMPACT_ATOMS: atom_id res chain seq x y z
N MET A 1 -34.32 -29.37 32.74
CA MET A 1 -33.27 -29.58 31.71
C MET A 1 -33.53 -28.83 30.42
N LEU A 2 -34.71 -28.96 29.78
CA LEU A 2 -35.01 -28.30 28.50
C LEU A 2 -34.78 -26.77 28.52
N ILE A 3 -35.28 -26.08 29.54
CA ILE A 3 -35.15 -24.61 29.67
C ILE A 3 -33.67 -24.18 29.79
N ALA A 4 -32.87 -24.90 30.58
CA ALA A 4 -31.45 -24.61 30.73
C ALA A 4 -30.68 -24.82 29.41
N LEU A 5 -31.05 -25.85 28.64
CA LEU A 5 -30.45 -26.15 27.35
C LEU A 5 -30.84 -25.11 26.28
N LEU A 6 -32.08 -24.63 26.30
CA LEU A 6 -32.55 -23.52 25.46
C LEU A 6 -31.85 -22.21 25.81
N LEU A 7 -31.67 -21.90 27.10
CA LEU A 7 -30.94 -20.71 27.54
C LEU A 7 -29.47 -20.77 27.13
N ALA A 8 -28.80 -21.90 27.32
CA ALA A 8 -27.43 -22.10 26.86
C ALA A 8 -27.30 -21.91 25.35
N PHE A 9 -28.23 -22.50 24.57
CA PHE A 9 -28.27 -22.33 23.13
C PHE A 9 -28.47 -20.87 22.71
N ALA A 10 -29.39 -20.15 23.35
CA ALA A 10 -29.64 -18.73 23.08
C ALA A 10 -28.40 -17.87 23.35
N VAL A 11 -27.65 -18.15 24.43
CA VAL A 11 -26.39 -17.46 24.74
C VAL A 11 -25.34 -17.74 23.65
N VAL A 12 -25.19 -18.99 23.20
CA VAL A 12 -24.25 -19.32 22.12
C VAL A 12 -24.60 -18.59 20.83
N VAL A 13 -25.89 -18.57 20.44
CA VAL A 13 -26.33 -17.85 19.23
C VAL A 13 -26.08 -16.35 19.36
N ALA A 14 -26.34 -15.75 20.53
CA ALA A 14 -26.08 -14.35 20.79
C ALA A 14 -24.58 -14.01 20.67
N VAL A 15 -23.72 -14.80 21.32
CA VAL A 15 -22.25 -14.64 21.25
C VAL A 15 -21.74 -14.83 19.82
N PHE A 16 -22.22 -15.85 19.11
CA PHE A 16 -21.85 -16.11 17.72
C PHE A 16 -22.23 -14.96 16.80
N THR A 17 -23.44 -14.41 16.95
CA THR A 17 -23.91 -13.26 16.18
C THR A 17 -23.06 -12.01 16.45
N LEU A 18 -22.71 -11.77 17.72
CA LEU A 18 -21.81 -10.68 18.13
C LEU A 18 -20.41 -10.84 17.50
N MET A 19 -19.85 -12.05 17.51
CA MET A 19 -18.57 -12.36 16.86
C MET A 19 -18.61 -12.08 15.36
N LEU A 20 -19.65 -12.55 14.66
CA LEU A 20 -19.81 -12.29 13.22
C LEU A 20 -19.89 -10.79 12.91
N LYS A 21 -20.66 -10.03 13.69
CA LYS A 21 -20.82 -8.59 13.50
C LYS A 21 -19.51 -7.83 13.71
N TRP A 22 -18.74 -8.20 14.74
CA TRP A 22 -17.41 -7.65 14.96
C TRP A 22 -16.43 -8.01 13.83
N GLY A 23 -16.46 -9.27 13.38
CA GLY A 23 -15.62 -9.74 12.27
C GLY A 23 -15.87 -8.95 10.99
N VAL A 24 -17.14 -8.75 10.60
CA VAL A 24 -17.50 -7.98 9.40
C VAL A 24 -17.06 -6.52 9.51
N ASN A 25 -17.25 -5.87 10.66
CA ASN A 25 -16.81 -4.48 10.87
C ASN A 25 -15.28 -4.35 10.78
N LEU A 26 -14.54 -5.29 11.36
CA LEU A 26 -13.09 -5.27 11.32
C LEU A 26 -12.56 -5.45 9.89
N ILE A 27 -13.15 -6.41 9.15
CA ILE A 27 -12.82 -6.66 7.74
C ILE A 27 -13.14 -5.41 6.90
N GLY A 28 -14.31 -4.79 7.11
CA GLY A 28 -14.71 -3.57 6.42
C GLY A 28 -13.74 -2.41 6.66
N ALA A 29 -13.29 -2.21 7.90
CA ALA A 29 -12.33 -1.16 8.24
C ALA A 29 -10.95 -1.38 7.58
N ILE A 30 -10.46 -2.62 7.56
CA ILE A 30 -9.16 -2.96 6.95
C ILE A 30 -9.21 -2.82 5.42
N LEU A 31 -10.26 -3.36 4.80
CA LEU A 31 -10.44 -3.24 3.35
C LEU A 31 -10.67 -1.79 2.93
N GLY A 32 -11.47 -1.03 3.69
CA GLY A 32 -11.75 0.37 3.42
C GLY A 32 -10.48 1.22 3.36
N ARG A 33 -9.59 1.09 4.37
CA ARG A 33 -8.29 1.78 4.37
C ARG A 33 -7.44 1.37 3.18
N THR A 34 -7.33 0.07 2.92
CA THR A 34 -6.50 -0.44 1.81
C THR A 34 -6.97 0.06 0.44
N VAL A 35 -8.29 0.14 0.24
CA VAL A 35 -8.87 0.67 -1.00
C VAL A 35 -8.62 2.17 -1.11
N SER A 36 -8.85 2.92 -0.03
CA SER A 36 -8.60 4.36 0.05
C SER A 36 -7.14 4.69 -0.27
N ASP A 37 -6.18 3.98 0.36
CA ASP A 37 -4.75 4.19 0.16
C ASP A 37 -4.34 3.94 -1.29
N ARG A 38 -4.95 2.94 -1.96
CA ARG A 38 -4.66 2.65 -3.38
C ARG A 38 -5.20 3.72 -4.31
N HIS A 39 -6.38 4.24 -4.03
CA HIS A 39 -6.97 5.32 -4.83
C HIS A 39 -6.18 6.61 -4.65
N HIS A 40 -5.89 7.02 -3.41
CA HIS A 40 -5.07 8.19 -3.16
C HIS A 40 -3.66 8.08 -3.75
N ALA A 41 -3.03 6.90 -3.67
CA ALA A 41 -1.74 6.70 -4.31
C ALA A 41 -1.84 6.85 -5.84
N ALA A 42 -2.87 6.28 -6.47
CA ALA A 42 -3.07 6.43 -7.91
C ALA A 42 -3.34 7.88 -8.31
N GLU A 43 -4.21 8.59 -7.59
CA GLU A 43 -4.47 10.02 -7.80
C GLU A 43 -3.20 10.85 -7.69
N HIS A 44 -2.40 10.63 -6.63
CA HIS A 44 -1.13 11.32 -6.45
C HIS A 44 -0.21 11.08 -7.65
N ILE A 45 0.00 9.81 -8.03
CA ILE A 45 0.89 9.44 -9.14
C ILE A 45 0.42 10.06 -10.47
N LEU A 46 -0.88 10.02 -10.75
CA LEU A 46 -1.43 10.58 -11.99
C LEU A 46 -1.30 12.11 -12.03
N ASN A 47 -1.41 12.78 -10.88
CA ASN A 47 -1.35 14.23 -10.79
C ASN A 47 0.08 14.77 -10.78
N THR A 48 1.02 14.07 -10.14
CA THR A 48 2.40 14.57 -9.92
C THR A 48 3.45 13.85 -10.75
N GLY A 49 3.18 12.61 -11.17
CA GLY A 49 4.19 11.73 -11.76
C GLY A 49 5.25 11.23 -10.77
N THR A 50 5.14 11.58 -9.47
CA THR A 50 6.13 11.25 -8.44
C THR A 50 5.69 10.07 -7.57
N MET A 51 6.67 9.44 -6.90
CA MET A 51 6.39 8.41 -5.91
C MET A 51 5.67 9.04 -4.71
N PRO A 52 4.58 8.44 -4.20
CA PRO A 52 3.93 8.94 -2.99
C PRO A 52 4.86 8.89 -1.78
N ASP A 53 4.89 9.95 -0.97
CA ASP A 53 5.73 10.05 0.25
C ASP A 53 5.50 8.87 1.20
N SER A 54 4.26 8.38 1.29
CA SER A 54 3.93 7.21 2.11
C SER A 54 4.70 5.94 1.73
N TRP A 55 5.27 5.86 0.52
CA TRP A 55 6.07 4.74 0.05
C TRP A 55 7.56 4.95 0.28
N THR A 56 8.03 6.20 0.28
CA THR A 56 9.47 6.55 0.42
C THR A 56 9.85 6.92 1.85
N ALA A 57 8.93 7.48 2.64
CA ALA A 57 9.19 7.96 4.00
C ALA A 57 9.93 6.97 4.92
N PRO A 58 9.65 5.65 4.90
CA PRO A 58 10.41 4.69 5.71
C PRO A 58 11.88 4.52 5.29
N PHE A 59 12.22 4.89 4.05
CA PHE A 59 13.57 4.88 3.50
C PHE A 59 14.26 6.23 3.71
N ASP A 60 13.53 7.33 3.49
CA ASP A 60 14.02 8.69 3.73
C ASP A 60 14.51 8.83 5.19
N SER A 61 13.70 8.39 6.15
CA SER A 61 14.09 8.37 7.57
C SER A 61 15.33 7.52 7.87
N LYS A 62 15.59 6.46 7.09
CA LYS A 62 16.81 5.64 7.25
C LYS A 62 18.01 6.29 6.60
N MET A 63 17.81 6.97 5.48
CA MET A 63 18.86 7.72 4.78
C MET A 63 19.34 8.88 5.66
N ASP A 64 18.41 9.64 6.24
CA ASP A 64 18.70 10.71 7.21
C ASP A 64 19.52 10.18 8.40
N ALA A 65 19.16 9.01 8.92
CA ALA A 65 19.89 8.38 10.03
C ALA A 65 21.32 7.95 9.64
N VAL A 66 21.52 7.48 8.41
CA VAL A 66 22.85 7.12 7.89
C VAL A 66 23.69 8.38 7.60
N GLU A 67 23.07 9.46 7.16
CA GLU A 67 23.73 10.73 6.88
C GLU A 67 24.18 11.44 8.17
N ALA A 68 23.34 11.41 9.20
CA ALA A 68 23.65 11.96 10.53
C ALA A 68 24.71 11.16 11.31
N ASP A 69 25.03 9.94 10.87
CA ASP A 69 26.05 9.12 11.51
C ASP A 69 27.47 9.55 11.08
N HIS A 70 28.07 10.42 11.90
CA HIS A 70 29.43 10.92 11.73
C HIS A 70 30.51 9.87 12.02
N GLN A 71 30.17 8.71 12.58
CA GLN A 71 31.13 7.63 12.86
C GLN A 71 31.40 6.76 11.64
N LEU A 72 30.50 6.77 10.66
CA LEU A 72 30.70 6.05 9.40
C LEU A 72 31.78 6.72 8.56
N ALA A 73 32.69 5.90 8.03
CA ALA A 73 33.60 6.32 6.99
C ALA A 73 32.79 6.74 5.74
N ALA A 74 33.34 7.67 4.96
CA ALA A 74 32.63 8.28 3.84
C ALA A 74 32.22 7.24 2.77
N ASP A 75 33.08 6.27 2.50
CA ASP A 75 32.82 5.15 1.59
C ASP A 75 31.71 4.22 2.09
N GLU A 76 31.71 3.88 3.38
CA GLU A 76 30.66 3.07 4.00
C GLU A 76 29.30 3.80 3.98
N ARG A 77 29.30 5.10 4.28
CA ARG A 77 28.08 5.94 4.21
C ARG A 77 27.52 5.95 2.79
N SER A 78 28.34 6.23 1.78
CA SER A 78 27.92 6.24 0.38
C SER A 78 27.36 4.89 -0.08
N GLN A 79 27.97 3.77 0.31
CA GLN A 79 27.45 2.44 -0.03
C GLN A 79 26.10 2.16 0.63
N ARG A 80 25.92 2.54 1.90
CA ARG A 80 24.65 2.35 2.62
C ARG A 80 23.53 3.20 2.03
N LEU A 81 23.82 4.46 1.68
CA LEU A 81 22.85 5.35 1.03
C LEU A 81 22.43 4.81 -0.34
N ALA A 82 23.38 4.41 -1.19
CA ALA A 82 23.09 3.81 -2.50
C ALA A 82 22.23 2.55 -2.39
N LYS A 83 22.48 1.72 -1.36
CA LYS A 83 21.66 0.54 -1.08
C LYS A 83 20.24 0.90 -0.67
N LEU A 84 20.08 1.87 0.24
CA LEU A 84 18.76 2.33 0.69
C LEU A 84 17.94 2.93 -0.47
N GLU A 85 18.58 3.71 -1.32
CA GLU A 85 17.96 4.28 -2.52
C GLU A 85 17.50 3.17 -3.49
N ALA A 86 18.35 2.17 -3.74
CA ALA A 86 17.99 1.02 -4.57
C ALA A 86 16.82 0.21 -3.97
N ASP A 87 16.80 0.04 -2.65
CA ASP A 87 15.72 -0.64 -1.94
C ASP A 87 14.40 0.16 -1.99
N ALA A 88 14.46 1.48 -1.82
CA ALA A 88 13.34 2.39 -1.95
C ALA A 88 12.73 2.33 -3.35
N LYS A 89 13.58 2.43 -4.39
CA LYS A 89 13.15 2.30 -5.79
C LYS A 89 12.48 0.95 -6.05
N ARG A 90 13.11 -0.16 -5.61
CA ARG A 90 12.53 -1.51 -5.77
C ARG A 90 11.22 -1.66 -5.01
N HIS A 91 11.07 -1.01 -3.86
CA HIS A 91 9.82 -0.97 -3.12
C HIS A 91 8.72 -0.25 -3.91
N SER A 92 8.98 0.98 -4.37
CA SER A 92 8.03 1.79 -5.14
C SER A 92 7.60 1.13 -6.45
N LEU A 93 8.53 0.49 -7.18
CA LEU A 93 8.20 -0.28 -8.39
C LEU A 93 7.25 -1.46 -8.09
N ARG A 94 7.48 -2.19 -6.99
CA ARG A 94 6.58 -3.27 -6.57
C ARG A 94 5.20 -2.75 -6.16
N ARG A 95 5.14 -1.55 -5.57
CA ARG A 95 3.89 -0.92 -5.15
C ARG A 95 3.05 -0.48 -6.34
N ILE A 96 3.64 0.18 -7.34
CA ILE A 96 2.92 0.56 -8.56
C ILE A 96 2.51 -0.66 -9.40
N ASP A 97 3.33 -1.72 -9.43
CA ASP A 97 2.92 -3.01 -10.01
C ASP A 97 1.68 -3.60 -9.28
N GLY A 98 1.59 -3.38 -7.97
CA GLY A 98 0.41 -3.72 -7.17
C GLY A 98 -0.83 -2.92 -7.57
N LEU A 99 -0.68 -1.61 -7.81
CA LEU A 99 -1.78 -0.76 -8.30
C LEU A 99 -2.25 -1.21 -9.69
N LEU A 100 -1.30 -1.49 -10.60
CA LEU A 100 -1.61 -2.01 -11.93
C LEU A 100 -2.45 -3.29 -11.85
N ARG A 101 -2.05 -4.26 -11.01
CA ARG A 101 -2.84 -5.49 -10.79
C ARG A 101 -4.21 -5.23 -10.16
N TYR A 102 -4.28 -4.29 -9.23
CA TYR A 102 -5.53 -3.96 -8.53
C TYR A 102 -6.55 -3.35 -9.49
N PHE A 103 -6.20 -2.26 -10.17
CA PHE A 103 -7.12 -1.56 -11.06
C PHE A 103 -7.41 -2.32 -12.35
N ALA A 104 -6.55 -3.27 -12.77
CA ALA A 104 -6.87 -4.19 -13.86
C ALA A 104 -8.13 -5.04 -13.58
N ARG A 105 -8.45 -5.32 -12.31
CA ARG A 105 -9.59 -6.17 -11.91
C ARG A 105 -10.64 -5.42 -11.10
N ALA A 106 -10.41 -4.16 -10.77
CA ALA A 106 -11.29 -3.40 -9.91
C ALA A 106 -12.64 -3.14 -10.61
N PRO A 107 -13.79 -3.40 -9.94
CA PRO A 107 -15.12 -3.12 -10.49
C PRO A 107 -15.52 -1.63 -10.37
N VAL A 108 -14.56 -0.74 -10.06
CA VAL A 108 -14.82 0.68 -9.77
C VAL A 108 -15.03 1.54 -11.02
N PHE A 109 -14.63 1.05 -12.19
CA PHE A 109 -14.74 1.80 -13.44
C PHE A 109 -16.08 1.53 -14.10
N ALA A 110 -16.79 2.60 -14.47
CA ALA A 110 -18.04 2.53 -15.22
C ALA A 110 -17.81 2.17 -16.69
N ASP A 111 -16.66 2.57 -17.24
CA ASP A 111 -16.27 2.34 -18.63
C ASP A 111 -14.81 1.86 -18.74
N ASP A 112 -14.53 1.09 -19.79
CA ASP A 112 -13.20 0.53 -20.03
C ASP A 112 -12.17 1.60 -20.45
N HIS A 113 -12.61 2.73 -21.00
CA HIS A 113 -11.72 3.81 -21.41
C HIS A 113 -11.10 4.53 -20.20
N ALA A 114 -11.88 4.85 -19.17
CA ALA A 114 -11.39 5.44 -17.92
C ALA A 114 -10.38 4.51 -17.22
N ARG A 115 -10.63 3.19 -17.26
CA ARG A 115 -9.68 2.18 -16.78
C ARG A 115 -8.38 2.26 -17.57
N GLU A 116 -8.46 2.32 -18.90
CA GLU A 116 -7.29 2.37 -19.77
C GLU A 116 -6.46 3.65 -19.56
N VAL A 117 -7.09 4.81 -19.43
CA VAL A 117 -6.42 6.09 -19.13
C VAL A 117 -5.63 6.00 -17.83
N LEU A 118 -6.27 5.54 -16.74
CA LEU A 118 -5.60 5.36 -15.45
C LEU A 118 -4.46 4.35 -15.56
N MET A 119 -4.67 3.24 -16.26
CA MET A 119 -3.64 2.21 -16.44
C MET A 119 -2.44 2.71 -17.23
N ASN A 120 -2.66 3.52 -18.27
CA ASN A 120 -1.58 4.08 -19.07
C ASN A 120 -0.78 5.09 -18.26
N GLY A 121 -1.43 5.98 -17.51
CA GLY A 121 -0.72 6.92 -16.62
C GLY A 121 0.13 6.22 -15.56
N LEU A 122 -0.38 5.15 -14.93
CA LEU A 122 0.41 4.35 -13.99
C LEU A 122 1.58 3.61 -14.66
N ARG A 123 1.42 3.12 -15.89
CA ARG A 123 2.51 2.47 -16.65
C ARG A 123 3.59 3.48 -17.02
N GLU A 124 3.20 4.68 -17.43
CA GLU A 124 4.12 5.75 -17.77
C GLU A 124 4.93 6.20 -16.55
N ALA A 125 4.28 6.44 -15.41
CA ALA A 125 4.96 6.75 -14.16
C ALA A 125 5.94 5.64 -13.75
N ARG A 126 5.53 4.37 -13.84
CA ARG A 126 6.40 3.22 -13.57
C ARG A 126 7.63 3.22 -14.51
N ALA A 127 7.42 3.47 -15.79
CA ALA A 127 8.49 3.49 -16.78
C ALA A 127 9.48 4.62 -16.51
N SER A 128 8.98 5.81 -16.18
CA SER A 128 9.77 6.97 -15.76
C SER A 128 10.64 6.63 -14.55
N TRP A 129 10.06 6.11 -13.48
CA TRP A 129 10.80 5.77 -12.26
C TRP A 129 11.85 4.67 -12.46
N ALA A 130 11.60 3.73 -13.37
CA ALA A 130 12.59 2.72 -13.73
C ALA A 130 13.83 3.36 -14.36
N GLN A 131 13.64 4.41 -15.17
CA GLN A 131 14.69 5.14 -15.89
C GLN A 131 15.42 6.18 -15.02
N THR A 132 14.80 6.75 -13.98
CA THR A 132 15.40 7.75 -13.08
C THR A 132 16.49 7.18 -12.14
N GLY A 133 17.36 6.30 -12.63
CA GLY A 133 18.53 5.81 -11.89
C GLY A 133 19.66 5.33 -12.81
N SER A 134 19.72 5.87 -14.02
CA SER A 134 20.78 5.60 -15.02
C SER A 134 21.47 6.88 -15.48
N GLN A 135 21.54 7.90 -14.62
CA GLN A 135 22.37 9.08 -14.81
C GLN A 135 23.28 9.25 -13.61
#